data_AF-A0A9X5JJL0-F1
#
_entry.id   AF-A0A9X5JJL0-F1
#
_cell.length_a   1.000
_cell.length_b   1.000
_cell.length_c   1.000
_cell.angle_alpha   90.00
_cell.angle_beta   90.00
_cell.angle_gamma   90.00
#
_symmetry.space_group_name_H-M   'P 1'
#
loop_
_entity.id
_entity.type
_entity.pdbx_description
1 polymer ?
#
loop_
_entity_poly.entity_id
_entity_poly.type
_entity_poly.pdbx_seq_one_letter_code
_entity_poly.pdbx_strand_id
1 'polypeptide(L)'
;MPSYIVYTKIESNIPGHELLYDLLIYRIDGKGEKHVLVSVFQKVFSSSHQTEKHEINDTEDAMSVIYMLEMNLYRKHGGKLVLVSQSPSRKMYTLGEMVSGQSFSNDKRENICYFEAKTQTRPANDSDDNNIKNVSITCMERSFIAKEYPINGPDDPFEKRKIETEILSRLNRRSYPNQGETSLCGPAAFFYCLQIDRPDVYKQAANELWLYGKTKINDLVISPSDGCRHPKGSFYSYGGERISGLDWITLASLRDSENLIMSYDEVDDQVAGITVWDKLTKWFEKAGYVKVFSNVGLLRSNVKDLAHLNEHARNGCKVVCLISAGMLSGFGPKETLSKNHWIVWDGTLKNDKGEDVTEFSNPSDNVELNLFSWGIVGQQIKINKDLDYVRKHIFGGVAFKPLK
;
A
#
# COMPACT_ATOMS: atom_id res chain seq x y z
N MET A 1 -15.55 -15.04 23.32
CA MET A 1 -14.63 -14.26 22.49
C MET A 1 -13.21 -14.66 22.87
N PRO A 2 -12.28 -14.80 21.90
CA PRO A 2 -10.90 -15.07 22.23
C PRO A 2 -10.30 -13.87 22.98
N SER A 3 -9.56 -14.15 24.05
CA SER A 3 -8.77 -13.16 24.79
C SER A 3 -7.34 -13.24 24.29
N TYR A 4 -6.78 -12.10 23.90
CA TYR A 4 -5.41 -12.01 23.42
C TYR A 4 -4.60 -11.09 24.33
N ILE A 5 -3.32 -11.36 24.48
CA ILE A 5 -2.40 -10.46 25.18
C ILE A 5 -1.43 -9.90 24.15
N VAL A 6 -1.32 -8.58 24.09
CA VAL A 6 -0.35 -7.88 23.24
C VAL A 6 0.59 -7.03 24.08
N TYR A 7 1.83 -6.94 23.62
CA TYR A 7 2.85 -6.05 24.15
C TYR A 7 3.94 -5.88 23.10
N THR A 8 4.74 -4.81 23.21
CA THR A 8 5.93 -4.61 22.38
C THR A 8 7.11 -4.19 23.24
N LYS A 9 8.25 -3.92 22.61
CA LYS A 9 9.48 -3.48 23.27
C LYS A 9 10.19 -2.42 22.43
N ILE A 10 11.02 -1.64 23.10
CA ILE A 10 11.94 -0.68 22.46
C ILE A 10 13.39 -1.03 22.79
N GLU A 11 14.34 -0.41 22.10
CA GLU A 11 15.74 -0.47 22.48
C GLU A 11 16.18 0.85 23.13
N SER A 12 16.77 0.78 24.32
CA SER A 12 17.33 1.94 25.01
C SER A 12 18.43 1.59 25.99
N ASN A 13 19.32 2.54 26.27
CA ASN A 13 20.27 2.48 27.39
C ASN A 13 19.80 3.24 28.64
N ILE A 14 18.62 3.85 28.60
CA ILE A 14 18.00 4.55 29.73
C ILE A 14 17.17 3.57 30.56
N PRO A 15 17.18 3.64 31.89
CA PRO A 15 16.32 2.77 32.71
C PRO A 15 14.85 2.85 32.28
N GLY A 16 14.15 1.71 32.21
CA GLY A 16 12.74 1.68 31.77
C GLY A 16 11.79 2.56 32.59
N HIS A 17 12.02 2.66 33.91
CA HIS A 17 11.23 3.53 34.80
C HIS A 17 11.39 5.03 34.54
N GLU A 18 12.38 5.39 33.73
CA GLU A 18 12.72 6.74 33.30
C GLU A 18 12.19 7.06 31.89
N LEU A 19 11.53 6.10 31.26
CA LEU A 19 10.87 6.21 29.96
C LEU A 19 9.38 5.93 30.09
N LEU A 20 8.57 6.74 29.41
CA LEU A 20 7.13 6.56 29.34
C LEU A 20 6.67 6.48 27.89
N TYR A 21 5.51 5.88 27.66
CA TYR A 21 4.93 5.78 26.33
C TYR A 21 3.43 6.05 26.32
N ASP A 22 2.98 6.60 25.19
CA ASP A 22 1.60 6.43 24.75
C ASP A 22 1.61 5.32 23.69
N LEU A 23 0.68 4.36 23.80
CA LEU A 23 0.54 3.28 22.83
C LEU A 23 -0.89 3.24 22.31
N LEU A 24 -1.00 3.27 20.99
CA LEU A 24 -2.25 3.14 20.27
C LEU A 24 -2.13 2.00 19.24
N ILE A 25 -3.00 1.00 19.36
CA ILE A 25 -3.11 -0.10 18.38
C ILE A 25 -4.48 0.00 17.74
N TYR A 26 -4.53 0.15 16.42
CA TYR A 26 -5.79 0.38 15.70
C TYR A 26 -5.75 -0.07 14.25
N ARG A 27 -6.91 -0.20 13.62
CA ARG A 27 -7.04 -0.27 12.15
C ARG A 27 -8.07 0.74 11.67
N ILE A 28 -7.95 1.18 10.43
CA ILE A 28 -8.95 2.02 9.76
C ILE A 28 -9.55 1.23 8.61
N ASP A 29 -10.87 1.07 8.60
CA ASP A 29 -11.55 0.37 7.52
C ASP A 29 -11.81 1.26 6.30
N GLY A 30 -12.39 0.66 5.25
CA GLY A 30 -12.72 1.36 4.02
C GLY A 30 -13.80 2.44 4.15
N LYS A 31 -14.46 2.59 5.30
CA LYS A 31 -15.36 3.72 5.58
C LYS A 31 -14.65 4.86 6.30
N GLY A 32 -13.39 4.67 6.68
CA GLY A 32 -12.63 5.59 7.52
C GLY A 32 -12.91 5.43 9.00
N GLU A 33 -13.63 4.38 9.43
CA GLU A 33 -13.89 4.12 10.84
C GLU A 33 -12.64 3.53 11.49
N LYS A 34 -12.25 4.12 12.63
CA LYS A 34 -11.07 3.72 13.39
C LYS A 34 -11.46 2.72 14.49
N HIS A 35 -10.99 1.49 14.36
CA HIS A 35 -11.20 0.40 15.31
C HIS A 35 -9.98 0.28 16.22
N VAL A 36 -10.12 0.65 17.49
CA VAL A 36 -9.02 0.72 18.47
C VAL A 36 -9.01 -0.54 19.34
N LEU A 37 -7.85 -1.20 19.45
CA LEU A 37 -7.64 -2.34 20.35
C LEU A 37 -6.99 -1.93 21.67
N VAL A 38 -6.01 -1.04 21.62
CA VAL A 38 -5.27 -0.56 22.79
C VAL A 38 -5.12 0.95 22.67
N SER A 39 -5.40 1.66 23.76
CA SER A 39 -5.17 3.10 23.89
C SER A 39 -4.77 3.40 25.33
N VAL A 40 -3.48 3.61 25.55
CA VAL A 40 -2.92 3.92 26.87
C VAL A 40 -1.97 5.10 26.78
N PHE A 41 -1.91 5.89 27.85
CA PHE A 41 -1.14 7.13 27.90
C PHE A 41 -0.17 7.11 29.08
N GLN A 42 1.04 7.62 28.83
CA GLN A 42 2.11 7.83 29.80
C GLN A 42 2.37 6.61 30.71
N LYS A 43 2.32 5.41 30.13
CA LYS A 43 2.67 4.17 30.82
C LYS A 43 4.18 4.02 30.91
N VAL A 44 4.64 3.37 31.97
CA VAL A 44 6.07 3.21 32.26
C VAL A 44 6.57 1.91 31.63
N PHE A 45 7.77 1.92 31.04
CA PHE A 45 8.39 0.69 30.55
C PHE A 45 8.91 -0.18 31.70
N SER A 46 8.87 -1.49 31.50
CA SER A 46 9.57 -2.44 32.38
C SER A 46 11.10 -2.27 32.32
N SER A 47 11.83 -2.89 33.25
CA SER A 47 13.29 -2.89 33.26
C SER A 47 13.92 -3.49 31.99
N SER A 48 13.18 -4.31 31.24
CA SER A 48 13.56 -4.88 29.95
C SER A 48 12.98 -4.11 28.75
N HIS A 49 12.53 -2.86 28.96
CA HIS A 49 11.99 -1.98 27.92
C HIS A 49 10.75 -2.51 27.18
N GLN A 50 10.00 -3.40 27.83
CA GLN A 50 8.71 -3.87 27.32
C GLN A 50 7.57 -2.98 27.82
N THR A 51 6.54 -2.83 27.00
CA THR A 51 5.26 -2.23 27.42
C THR A 51 4.57 -3.13 28.45
N GLU A 52 3.51 -2.60 29.07
CA GLU A 52 2.58 -3.43 29.82
C GLU A 52 1.94 -4.46 28.89
N LYS A 53 1.49 -5.57 29.47
CA LYS A 53 0.71 -6.56 28.75
C LYS A 53 -0.74 -6.08 28.71
N HIS A 54 -1.28 -5.92 27.51
CA HIS A 54 -2.64 -5.45 27.30
C HIS A 54 -3.51 -6.62 26.85
N GLU A 55 -4.55 -6.92 27.63
CA GLU A 55 -5.56 -7.90 27.26
C GLU A 55 -6.56 -7.28 26.26
N ILE A 56 -6.84 -8.00 25.18
CA ILE A 56 -7.76 -7.62 24.13
C ILE A 56 -8.87 -8.66 24.08
N ASN A 57 -10.10 -8.22 24.36
CA ASN A 57 -11.28 -9.06 24.41
C ASN A 57 -12.36 -8.65 23.39
N ASP A 58 -12.12 -7.56 22.66
CA ASP A 58 -13.14 -6.85 21.88
C ASP A 58 -12.95 -7.00 20.36
N THR A 59 -12.29 -8.07 19.90
CA THR A 59 -12.13 -8.33 18.46
C THR A 59 -12.35 -9.79 18.08
N GLU A 60 -13.05 -9.99 16.97
CA GLU A 60 -13.21 -11.28 16.28
C GLU A 60 -12.34 -11.37 15.02
N ASP A 61 -11.41 -10.43 14.86
CA ASP A 61 -10.53 -10.39 13.69
C ASP A 61 -9.60 -11.60 13.66
N ALA A 62 -9.35 -12.08 12.44
CA ALA A 62 -8.42 -13.19 12.21
C ALA A 62 -6.98 -12.75 12.51
N MET A 63 -6.11 -13.71 12.80
CA MET A 63 -4.69 -13.45 13.09
C MET A 63 -3.95 -12.75 11.94
N SER A 64 -4.43 -12.85 10.71
CA SER A 64 -3.86 -12.19 9.53
C SER A 64 -4.26 -10.72 9.38
N VAL A 65 -5.19 -10.20 10.19
CA VAL A 65 -5.65 -8.81 10.09
C VAL A 65 -4.53 -7.87 10.54
N ILE A 66 -4.23 -6.87 9.71
CA ILE A 66 -3.17 -5.89 9.94
C ILE A 66 -3.70 -4.76 10.83
N TYR A 67 -2.93 -4.40 11.86
CA TYR A 67 -3.12 -3.24 12.70
C TYR A 67 -1.91 -2.29 12.62
N MET A 68 -2.18 -1.01 12.83
CA MET A 68 -1.18 0.02 13.06
C MET A 68 -0.83 0.03 14.55
N LEU A 69 0.46 -0.16 14.85
CA LEU A 69 1.05 0.14 16.14
C LEU A 69 1.65 1.54 16.08
N GLU A 70 1.10 2.46 16.87
CA GLU A 70 1.53 3.85 16.96
C GLU A 70 1.99 4.16 18.39
N MET A 71 3.19 4.73 18.54
CA MET A 71 3.75 5.00 19.86
C MET A 71 4.49 6.35 19.92
N ASN A 72 4.17 7.11 20.96
CA ASN A 72 4.98 8.25 21.41
C ASN A 72 5.88 7.80 22.56
N LEU A 73 7.13 8.23 22.53
CA LEU A 73 8.11 7.95 23.57
C LEU A 73 8.43 9.23 24.34
N TYR A 74 8.47 9.13 25.66
CA TYR A 74 8.78 10.23 26.56
C TYR A 74 9.94 9.86 27.49
N ARG A 75 10.75 10.86 27.79
CA ARG A 75 11.90 10.77 28.70
C ARG A 75 11.64 11.59 29.96
N LYS A 76 11.74 10.96 31.13
CA LYS A 76 11.62 11.63 32.44
C LYS A 76 12.97 12.17 32.92
N HIS A 77 13.31 13.41 32.58
CA HIS A 77 14.59 14.01 32.94
C HIS A 77 14.43 15.25 33.83
N GLY A 78 15.13 15.29 34.97
CA GLY A 78 15.10 16.45 35.88
C GLY A 78 13.71 16.81 36.42
N GLY A 79 12.87 15.79 36.67
CA GLY A 79 11.49 15.97 37.12
C GLY A 79 10.50 16.40 36.01
N LYS A 80 10.98 16.60 34.78
CA LYS A 80 10.15 16.93 33.62
C LYS A 80 9.97 15.73 32.71
N LEU A 81 8.84 15.68 32.02
CA LEU A 81 8.56 14.71 30.97
C LEU A 81 8.79 15.38 29.61
N VAL A 82 9.70 14.84 28.82
CA VAL A 82 10.11 15.38 27.51
C VAL A 82 9.71 14.40 26.43
N LEU A 83 8.99 14.85 25.40
CA LEU A 83 8.68 14.03 24.23
C LEU A 83 9.97 13.82 23.40
N VAL A 84 10.30 12.55 23.12
CA VAL A 84 11.54 12.16 22.46
C VAL A 84 11.54 12.44 20.95
N SER A 85 10.37 12.36 20.30
CA SER A 85 10.20 12.57 18.86
C SER A 85 9.06 13.53 18.59
N GLN A 86 9.21 14.41 17.58
CA GLN A 86 8.16 15.35 17.18
C GLN A 86 6.90 14.66 16.62
N SER A 87 7.00 13.39 16.23
CA SER A 87 5.87 12.61 15.73
C SER A 87 5.93 11.18 16.23
N PRO A 88 4.76 10.54 16.45
CA PRO A 88 4.71 9.16 16.87
C PRO A 88 5.31 8.25 15.80
N SER A 89 6.00 7.22 16.24
CA SER A 89 6.43 6.14 15.35
C SER A 89 5.25 5.24 15.03
N ARG A 90 5.18 4.76 13.79
CA ARG A 90 4.10 3.91 13.29
C ARG A 90 4.66 2.70 12.56
N LYS A 91 4.05 1.54 12.76
CA LYS A 91 4.39 0.31 12.05
C LYS A 91 3.21 -0.63 11.90
N MET A 92 3.18 -1.39 10.80
CA MET A 92 2.19 -2.42 10.56
C MET A 92 2.60 -3.74 11.22
N TYR A 93 1.66 -4.37 11.91
CA TYR A 93 1.78 -5.74 12.38
C TYR A 93 0.45 -6.45 12.21
N THR A 94 0.49 -7.73 11.88
CA THR A 94 -0.69 -8.58 11.98
C THR A 94 -1.08 -8.81 13.44
N LEU A 95 -2.35 -9.12 13.70
CA LEU A 95 -2.80 -9.52 15.03
C LEU A 95 -1.98 -10.71 15.54
N GLY A 96 -1.68 -11.70 14.69
CA GLY A 96 -0.83 -12.84 15.02
C GLY A 96 0.59 -12.46 15.43
N GLU A 97 1.23 -11.51 14.73
CA GLU A 97 2.55 -11.00 15.11
C GLU A 97 2.50 -10.29 16.48
N MET A 98 1.46 -9.52 16.76
CA MET A 98 1.32 -8.86 18.07
C MET A 98 1.09 -9.84 19.21
N VAL A 99 0.20 -10.83 19.02
CA VAL A 99 -0.14 -11.84 20.04
C VAL A 99 1.02 -12.79 20.32
N SER A 100 1.84 -13.09 19.31
CA SER A 100 3.04 -13.91 19.47
C SER A 100 4.26 -13.14 20.00
N GLY A 101 4.13 -11.83 20.29
CA GLY A 101 5.23 -10.99 20.76
C GLY A 101 6.28 -10.67 19.69
N GLN A 102 5.91 -10.81 18.40
CA GLN A 102 6.73 -10.53 17.22
C GLN A 102 6.50 -9.12 16.66
N SER A 103 5.78 -8.24 17.38
CA SER A 103 5.61 -6.84 17.00
C SER A 103 6.85 -5.98 17.27
N PHE A 104 7.99 -6.41 16.72
CA PHE A 104 9.31 -5.77 16.78
C PHE A 104 10.16 -6.28 15.61
N SER A 105 10.93 -5.41 14.95
CA SER A 105 11.81 -5.79 13.83
C SER A 105 13.21 -6.16 14.29
N ASN A 106 13.89 -7.03 13.54
CA ASN A 106 15.32 -7.25 13.75
C ASN A 106 16.17 -6.11 13.17
N ASP A 107 15.60 -5.29 12.28
CA ASP A 107 16.22 -4.08 11.78
C ASP A 107 15.97 -2.91 12.75
N LYS A 108 17.03 -2.51 13.45
CA LYS A 108 17.00 -1.45 14.46
C LYS A 108 16.40 -0.14 13.93
N ARG A 109 16.60 0.19 12.65
CA ARG A 109 16.11 1.46 12.06
C ARG A 109 14.60 1.50 11.88
N GLU A 110 13.96 0.34 11.94
CA GLU A 110 12.51 0.22 11.83
C GLU A 110 11.83 0.10 13.21
N ASN A 111 12.59 0.19 14.30
CA ASN A 111 12.11 0.14 15.68
C ASN A 111 12.22 1.51 16.36
N ILE A 112 11.40 1.70 17.39
CA ILE A 112 11.55 2.83 18.30
C ILE A 112 12.78 2.58 19.16
N CYS A 113 13.70 3.54 19.09
CA CYS A 113 14.99 3.47 19.76
C CYS A 113 15.28 4.82 20.43
N TYR A 114 15.79 4.80 21.66
CA TYR A 114 16.25 6.03 22.32
C TYR A 114 17.50 5.77 23.14
N PHE A 115 18.55 6.53 22.89
CA PHE A 115 19.81 6.38 23.61
C PHE A 115 20.34 7.75 23.99
N GLU A 116 20.82 7.90 25.22
CA GLU A 116 21.58 9.09 25.64
C GLU A 116 23.06 8.75 25.75
N ALA A 117 23.92 9.72 25.45
CA ALA A 117 25.35 9.58 25.72
C ALA A 117 25.59 9.50 27.24
N LYS A 118 26.39 8.52 27.67
CA LYS A 118 26.73 8.33 29.10
C LYS A 118 27.70 9.40 29.64
N THR A 119 28.40 10.09 28.75
CA THR A 119 29.40 11.11 29.07
C THR A 119 29.11 12.38 28.28
N GLN A 120 29.32 13.52 28.92
CA GLN A 120 29.19 14.81 28.28
C GLN A 120 30.27 14.94 27.20
N THR A 121 29.86 15.22 25.96
CA THR A 121 30.80 15.53 24.89
C THR A 121 31.49 16.84 25.20
N ARG A 122 32.82 16.86 25.15
CA ARG A 122 33.66 18.06 25.28
C ARG A 122 34.35 18.37 23.94
N PRO A 123 34.61 19.63 23.59
CA PRO A 123 35.45 19.97 22.45
C PRO A 123 36.80 19.25 22.54
N ALA A 124 37.31 18.74 21.42
CA ALA A 124 38.64 18.16 21.37
C ALA A 124 39.70 19.26 21.53
N ASN A 125 40.74 19.01 22.33
CA ASN A 125 41.96 19.83 22.39
C ASN A 125 43.07 19.07 21.65
N ASP A 126 43.93 19.80 20.91
CA ASP A 126 44.97 19.25 19.99
C ASP A 126 46.03 18.32 20.64
N SER A 127 45.98 18.11 21.96
CA SER A 127 46.98 17.34 22.72
C SER A 127 46.49 16.00 23.29
N ASP A 128 45.24 15.60 23.07
CA ASP A 128 44.65 14.40 23.70
C ASP A 128 43.93 13.50 22.67
N ASP A 129 44.70 12.97 21.71
CA ASP A 129 44.23 12.10 20.61
C ASP A 129 43.52 10.81 21.09
N ASN A 130 43.79 10.38 22.33
CA ASN A 130 43.28 9.12 22.88
C ASN A 130 41.78 9.12 23.20
N ASN A 131 41.09 10.26 23.12
CA ASN A 131 39.68 10.38 23.50
C ASN A 131 38.74 10.94 22.40
N ILE A 132 39.22 11.08 21.16
CA ILE A 132 38.39 11.53 20.03
C ILE A 132 37.52 10.35 19.56
N LYS A 133 36.20 10.45 19.77
CA LYS A 133 35.21 9.54 19.18
C LYS A 133 34.59 10.22 17.98
N ASN A 134 34.96 9.76 16.78
CA ASN A 134 34.29 10.16 15.55
C ASN A 134 32.88 9.55 15.54
N VAL A 135 31.87 10.38 15.80
CA VAL A 135 30.47 9.99 15.66
C VAL A 135 30.04 10.37 14.24
N SER A 136 29.90 9.38 13.37
CA SER A 136 29.20 9.57 12.11
C SER A 136 27.70 9.53 12.41
N ILE A 137 27.03 10.68 12.35
CA ILE A 137 25.58 10.73 12.28
C ILE A 137 25.21 10.35 10.86
N THR A 138 25.02 9.06 10.60
CA THR A 138 24.50 8.59 9.32
C THR A 138 23.04 9.00 9.23
N CYS A 139 22.73 10.03 8.43
CA CYS A 139 21.37 10.19 7.95
C CYS A 139 21.02 8.97 7.09
N MET A 140 19.76 8.53 7.15
CA MET A 140 19.30 7.52 6.21
C MET A 140 19.35 8.15 4.83
N GLU A 141 20.08 7.53 3.90
CA GLU A 141 20.05 7.94 2.51
C GLU A 141 18.62 7.82 2.00
N ARG A 142 18.22 8.78 1.17
CA ARG A 142 16.90 8.79 0.58
C ARG A 142 16.76 7.55 -0.31
N SER A 143 15.70 6.78 -0.08
CA SER A 143 15.55 5.49 -0.75
C SER A 143 15.23 5.60 -2.23
N PHE A 144 14.61 6.70 -2.69
CA PHE A 144 14.26 6.94 -4.09
C PHE A 144 14.89 8.24 -4.60
N ILE A 145 15.63 8.17 -5.71
CA ILE A 145 16.32 9.32 -6.32
C ILE A 145 16.29 9.18 -7.84
N ALA A 146 15.60 10.09 -8.53
CA ALA A 146 15.71 10.24 -9.98
C ALA A 146 16.86 11.21 -10.29
N LYS A 147 17.93 10.72 -10.92
CA LYS A 147 19.21 11.46 -11.04
C LYS A 147 19.12 12.68 -11.95
N GLU A 148 18.12 12.70 -12.82
CA GLU A 148 17.80 13.77 -13.75
C GLU A 148 17.25 15.02 -13.04
N TYR A 149 16.78 14.88 -11.80
CA TYR A 149 16.19 15.98 -11.03
C TYR A 149 17.01 16.26 -9.76
N PRO A 150 17.35 17.54 -9.48
CA PRO A 150 18.01 17.89 -8.23
C PRO A 150 17.17 17.47 -7.01
N ILE A 151 17.81 16.84 -6.01
CA ILE A 151 17.15 16.44 -4.77
C ILE A 151 16.54 17.67 -4.08
N ASN A 152 15.26 17.58 -3.71
CA ASN A 152 14.43 18.66 -3.16
C ASN A 152 14.24 19.86 -4.11
N GLY A 153 14.54 19.68 -5.41
CA GLY A 153 14.18 20.63 -6.44
C GLY A 153 12.67 20.66 -6.70
N PRO A 154 12.16 21.70 -7.38
CA PRO A 154 10.73 21.82 -7.69
C PRO A 154 10.18 20.65 -8.53
N ASP A 155 11.03 20.08 -9.39
CA ASP A 155 10.68 18.97 -10.26
C ASP A 155 11.10 17.61 -9.69
N ASP A 156 11.61 17.54 -8.46
CA ASP A 156 11.94 16.26 -7.84
C ASP A 156 10.67 15.41 -7.63
N PRO A 157 10.51 14.27 -8.34
CA PRO A 157 9.29 13.48 -8.27
C PRO A 157 9.08 12.89 -6.88
N PHE A 158 10.14 12.68 -6.10
CA PHE A 158 10.07 12.01 -4.81
C PHE A 158 10.08 12.99 -3.63
N GLU A 159 9.94 14.30 -3.87
CA GLU A 159 10.03 15.31 -2.81
C GLU A 159 9.02 15.01 -1.69
N LYS A 160 9.47 15.13 -0.43
CA LYS A 160 8.71 14.64 0.73
C LYS A 160 7.31 15.24 0.81
N ARG A 161 7.18 16.57 0.73
CA ARG A 161 5.90 17.26 0.85
C ARG A 161 4.97 16.93 -0.32
N LYS A 162 5.51 16.74 -1.52
CA LYS A 162 4.78 16.26 -2.69
C LYS A 162 4.20 14.88 -2.44
N ILE A 163 5.02 13.92 -2.00
CA ILE A 163 4.58 12.56 -1.65
C ILE A 163 3.51 12.59 -0.54
N GLU A 164 3.72 13.37 0.52
CA GLU A 164 2.73 13.53 1.60
C GLU A 164 1.39 14.09 1.08
N THR A 165 1.44 15.06 0.16
CA THR A 165 0.24 15.65 -0.46
C THR A 165 -0.50 14.65 -1.35
N GLU A 166 0.22 13.88 -2.16
CA GLU A 166 -0.34 12.83 -3.01
C GLU A 166 -0.99 11.72 -2.16
N ILE A 167 -0.33 11.30 -1.08
CA ILE A 167 -0.89 10.35 -0.10
C ILE A 167 -2.19 10.90 0.48
N LEU A 168 -2.22 12.17 0.94
CA LEU A 168 -3.45 12.78 1.46
C LEU A 168 -4.56 12.84 0.42
N SER A 169 -4.23 13.05 -0.86
CA SER A 169 -5.20 13.01 -1.96
C SER A 169 -5.82 11.61 -2.11
N ARG A 170 -5.01 10.55 -2.02
CA ARG A 170 -5.45 9.14 -2.05
C ARG A 170 -6.38 8.81 -0.89
N LEU A 171 -6.00 9.22 0.34
CA LEU A 171 -6.80 8.95 1.55
C LEU A 171 -8.17 9.65 1.50
N ASN A 172 -8.22 10.85 0.92
CA ASN A 172 -9.46 11.59 0.72
C ASN A 172 -10.21 11.18 -0.56
N ARG A 173 -9.75 10.14 -1.28
CA ARG A 173 -10.33 9.64 -2.54
C ARG A 173 -10.49 10.73 -3.62
N ARG A 174 -9.63 11.73 -3.59
CA ARG A 174 -9.58 12.79 -4.61
C ARG A 174 -8.80 12.32 -5.85
N SER A 175 -7.98 11.28 -5.69
CA SER A 175 -7.25 10.65 -6.77
C SER A 175 -7.06 9.15 -6.49
N TYR A 176 -6.85 8.36 -7.54
CA TYR A 176 -6.58 6.92 -7.47
C TYR A 176 -5.27 6.52 -8.17
N PRO A 177 -4.65 5.37 -7.83
CA PRO A 177 -3.33 5.00 -8.32
C PRO A 177 -3.29 5.06 -9.85
N ASN A 178 -2.33 5.76 -10.40
CA ASN A 178 -2.27 6.03 -11.83
C ASN A 178 -0.97 5.49 -12.42
N GLN A 179 -1.10 4.44 -13.22
CA GLN A 179 0.02 3.87 -13.98
C GLN A 179 0.54 4.82 -15.08
N GLY A 180 -0.20 5.88 -15.44
CA GLY A 180 0.13 6.71 -16.59
C GLY A 180 0.20 5.88 -17.88
N GLU A 181 1.25 6.09 -18.66
CA GLU A 181 1.50 5.37 -19.91
C GLU A 181 2.21 4.02 -19.71
N THR A 182 2.47 3.62 -18.46
CA THR A 182 3.24 2.41 -18.15
C THR A 182 2.39 1.14 -18.08
N SER A 183 3.04 -0.03 -18.21
CA SER A 183 2.43 -1.37 -18.11
C SER A 183 2.12 -1.81 -16.66
N LEU A 184 1.70 -0.88 -15.78
CA LEU A 184 1.50 -1.09 -14.35
C LEU A 184 0.02 -1.25 -13.93
N CYS A 185 -0.88 -1.66 -14.83
CA CYS A 185 -2.31 -1.83 -14.52
C CYS A 185 -2.59 -2.89 -13.44
N GLY A 186 -1.81 -3.97 -13.38
CA GLY A 186 -1.93 -4.98 -12.32
C GLY A 186 -1.61 -4.41 -10.94
N PRO A 187 -0.44 -3.80 -10.73
CA PRO A 187 -0.13 -3.06 -9.50
C PRO A 187 -1.17 -1.98 -9.17
N ALA A 188 -1.63 -1.21 -10.17
CA ALA A 188 -2.62 -0.16 -9.97
C ALA A 188 -3.94 -0.74 -9.42
N ALA A 189 -4.40 -1.87 -9.97
CA ALA A 189 -5.59 -2.57 -9.49
C ALA A 189 -5.43 -3.06 -8.04
N PHE A 190 -4.26 -3.58 -7.67
CA PHE A 190 -3.95 -3.99 -6.29
C PHE A 190 -3.98 -2.81 -5.33
N PHE A 191 -3.23 -1.74 -5.63
CA PHE A 191 -3.15 -0.57 -4.75
C PHE A 191 -4.47 0.22 -4.70
N TYR A 192 -5.28 0.20 -5.76
CA TYR A 192 -6.64 0.74 -5.72
C TYR A 192 -7.50 -0.03 -4.72
N CYS A 193 -7.53 -1.37 -4.80
CA CYS A 193 -8.27 -2.18 -3.82
C CYS A 193 -7.80 -1.91 -2.38
N LEU A 194 -6.47 -1.86 -2.18
CA LEU A 194 -5.86 -1.57 -0.88
C LEU A 194 -6.24 -0.18 -0.35
N GLN A 195 -6.18 0.85 -1.20
CA GLN A 195 -6.60 2.22 -0.85
C GLN A 195 -8.07 2.26 -0.42
N ILE A 196 -8.95 1.53 -1.13
CA ILE A 196 -10.38 1.55 -0.83
C ILE A 196 -10.70 0.80 0.47
N ASP A 197 -10.08 -0.36 0.70
CA ASP A 197 -10.41 -1.22 1.85
C ASP A 197 -9.66 -0.86 3.13
N ARG A 198 -8.38 -0.48 3.00
CA ARG A 198 -7.46 -0.22 4.11
C ARG A 198 -6.58 0.99 3.82
N PRO A 199 -7.14 2.22 3.86
CA PRO A 199 -6.39 3.44 3.55
C PRO A 199 -5.20 3.67 4.50
N ASP A 200 -5.28 3.19 5.75
CA ASP A 200 -4.17 3.19 6.71
C ASP A 200 -3.00 2.31 6.25
N VAL A 201 -3.28 1.11 5.76
CA VAL A 201 -2.26 0.18 5.22
C VAL A 201 -1.65 0.75 3.94
N TYR A 202 -2.45 1.30 3.02
CA TYR A 202 -1.94 2.00 1.84
C TYR A 202 -0.96 3.12 2.22
N LYS A 203 -1.38 3.99 3.16
CA LYS A 203 -0.55 5.12 3.64
C LYS A 203 0.77 4.64 4.20
N GLN A 204 0.71 3.65 5.10
CA GLN A 204 1.88 3.17 5.80
C GLN A 204 2.85 2.45 4.83
N ALA A 205 2.34 1.65 3.90
CA ALA A 205 3.15 1.03 2.85
C ALA A 205 3.87 2.08 1.97
N ALA A 206 3.16 3.14 1.54
CA ALA A 206 3.76 4.21 0.77
C ALA A 206 4.86 4.97 1.54
N ASN A 207 4.62 5.27 2.82
CA ASN A 207 5.61 5.93 3.69
C ASN A 207 6.84 5.05 3.91
N GLU A 208 6.65 3.75 4.18
CA GLU A 208 7.75 2.81 4.40
C GLU A 208 8.58 2.62 3.14
N LEU A 209 7.95 2.55 1.96
CA LEU A 209 8.69 2.53 0.69
C LEU A 209 9.49 3.83 0.51
N TRP A 210 8.89 5.00 0.67
CA TRP A 210 9.62 6.27 0.52
C TRP A 210 10.78 6.42 1.52
N LEU A 211 10.56 6.03 2.78
CA LEU A 211 11.55 6.11 3.85
C LEU A 211 12.65 5.06 3.67
N TYR A 212 12.28 3.78 3.62
CA TYR A 212 13.17 2.63 3.78
C TYR A 212 13.46 1.87 2.48
N GLY A 213 12.76 2.19 1.39
CA GLY A 213 12.88 1.49 0.11
C GLY A 213 12.26 0.10 0.13
N LYS A 214 11.50 -0.24 1.17
CA LYS A 214 10.85 -1.54 1.35
C LYS A 214 9.63 -1.42 2.27
N THR A 215 8.67 -2.32 2.14
CA THR A 215 7.54 -2.49 3.06
C THR A 215 7.08 -3.95 3.09
N LYS A 216 6.30 -4.30 4.12
CA LYS A 216 5.66 -5.60 4.27
C LYS A 216 4.17 -5.40 4.55
N ILE A 217 3.31 -5.87 3.66
CA ILE A 217 1.85 -5.89 3.84
C ILE A 217 1.44 -7.34 4.10
N ASN A 218 1.24 -7.71 5.38
CA ASN A 218 1.10 -9.12 5.77
C ASN A 218 2.25 -9.95 5.17
N ASP A 219 2.02 -11.02 4.40
CA ASP A 219 3.09 -11.82 3.80
C ASP A 219 3.65 -11.24 2.49
N LEU A 220 3.10 -10.12 2.00
CA LEU A 220 3.58 -9.44 0.80
C LEU A 220 4.75 -8.51 1.14
N VAL A 221 5.96 -8.97 0.84
CA VAL A 221 7.17 -8.15 0.91
C VAL A 221 7.36 -7.42 -0.41
N ILE A 222 7.50 -6.10 -0.34
CA ILE A 222 7.85 -5.23 -1.47
C ILE A 222 9.21 -4.62 -1.15
N SER A 223 10.22 -4.98 -1.92
CA SER A 223 11.61 -4.55 -1.76
C SER A 223 12.24 -4.41 -3.15
N PRO A 224 11.99 -3.30 -3.86
CA PRO A 224 12.52 -3.05 -5.19
C PRO A 224 14.05 -3.10 -5.25
N SER A 225 14.54 -3.41 -6.43
CA SER A 225 15.94 -3.30 -6.83
C SER A 225 16.45 -1.86 -6.73
N ASP A 226 17.77 -1.72 -6.79
CA ASP A 226 18.41 -0.42 -6.83
C ASP A 226 18.03 0.39 -8.08
N GLY A 227 17.80 -0.26 -9.23
CA GLY A 227 17.38 0.40 -10.46
C GLY A 227 15.98 1.02 -10.36
N CYS A 228 15.01 0.30 -9.78
CA CYS A 228 13.68 0.86 -9.56
C CYS A 228 13.69 2.03 -8.54
N ARG A 229 14.58 1.97 -7.55
CA ARG A 229 14.80 3.06 -6.58
C ARG A 229 15.55 4.26 -7.19
N HIS A 230 16.36 4.02 -8.22
CA HIS A 230 17.12 5.04 -8.93
C HIS A 230 16.76 5.03 -10.42
N PRO A 231 15.49 5.31 -10.75
CA PRO A 231 15.00 5.16 -12.12
C PRO A 231 15.71 6.13 -13.05
N LYS A 232 15.86 5.73 -14.31
CA LYS A 232 16.26 6.65 -15.39
C LYS A 232 15.06 7.01 -16.26
N GLY A 233 15.23 8.08 -17.03
CA GLY A 233 14.19 8.63 -17.89
C GLY A 233 13.39 9.75 -17.25
N SER A 234 12.49 10.37 -18.03
CA SER A 234 11.79 11.57 -17.60
C SER A 234 10.46 11.23 -16.92
N PHE A 235 10.24 11.77 -15.71
CA PHE A 235 8.96 11.76 -15.01
C PHE A 235 7.95 12.77 -15.59
N TYR A 236 8.42 13.71 -16.41
CA TYR A 236 7.60 14.76 -16.99
C TYR A 236 7.70 14.76 -18.53
N SER A 237 6.61 15.15 -19.17
CA SER A 237 6.54 15.43 -20.61
C SER A 237 5.97 16.84 -20.83
N TYR A 238 5.89 17.29 -22.08
CA TYR A 238 5.28 18.59 -22.41
C TYR A 238 3.82 18.71 -21.91
N GLY A 239 3.12 17.59 -21.73
CA GLY A 239 1.74 17.52 -21.23
C GLY A 239 1.59 17.40 -19.71
N GLY A 240 2.69 17.39 -18.94
CA GLY A 240 2.68 17.19 -17.48
C GLY A 240 3.37 15.91 -17.03
N GLU A 241 3.07 15.48 -15.81
CA GLU A 241 3.61 14.25 -15.22
C GLU A 241 3.18 13.01 -16.00
N ARG A 242 4.16 12.16 -16.34
CA ARG A 242 3.92 10.87 -16.99
C ARG A 242 3.48 9.82 -15.98
N ILE A 243 4.07 9.86 -14.79
CA ILE A 243 3.72 9.08 -13.61
C ILE A 243 4.15 9.90 -12.39
N SER A 244 3.33 9.90 -11.34
CA SER A 244 3.69 10.62 -10.10
C SER A 244 4.79 9.85 -9.35
N GLY A 245 5.52 10.55 -8.48
CA GLY A 245 6.51 9.88 -7.63
C GLY A 245 5.89 8.84 -6.70
N LEU A 246 4.70 9.10 -6.16
CA LEU A 246 3.98 8.13 -5.32
C LEU A 246 3.58 6.87 -6.11
N ASP A 247 3.08 7.05 -7.33
CA ASP A 247 2.67 5.93 -8.18
C ASP A 247 3.89 5.12 -8.64
N TRP A 248 5.04 5.76 -8.91
CA TRP A 248 6.28 5.04 -9.13
C TRP A 248 6.70 4.24 -7.88
N ILE A 249 6.78 4.89 -6.72
CA ILE A 249 7.18 4.29 -5.44
C ILE A 249 6.32 3.08 -5.10
N THR A 250 5.02 3.10 -5.39
CA THR A 250 4.11 2.00 -5.06
C THR A 250 4.02 0.96 -6.18
N LEU A 251 3.63 1.39 -7.39
CA LEU A 251 3.29 0.50 -8.50
C LEU A 251 4.53 -0.17 -9.10
N ALA A 252 5.59 0.62 -9.38
CA ALA A 252 6.82 0.10 -9.96
C ALA A 252 7.54 -0.80 -8.95
N SER A 253 7.56 -0.42 -7.66
CA SER A 253 8.18 -1.24 -6.62
C SER A 253 7.53 -2.62 -6.47
N LEU A 254 6.20 -2.69 -6.48
CA LEU A 254 5.50 -3.99 -6.43
C LEU A 254 5.83 -4.84 -7.65
N ARG A 255 5.88 -4.22 -8.84
CA ARG A 255 6.23 -4.92 -10.08
C ARG A 255 7.66 -5.46 -10.05
N ASP A 256 8.61 -4.63 -9.66
CA ASP A 256 10.05 -4.94 -9.66
C ASP A 256 10.42 -5.99 -8.59
N SER A 257 9.74 -5.98 -7.44
CA SER A 257 9.97 -6.93 -6.34
C SER A 257 9.67 -8.40 -6.67
N GLU A 258 9.01 -8.69 -7.81
CA GLU A 258 8.64 -10.05 -8.19
C GLU A 258 9.80 -10.93 -8.72
N ASN A 259 11.03 -10.41 -8.82
CA ASN A 259 12.26 -11.15 -9.10
C ASN A 259 12.20 -12.12 -10.31
N LEU A 260 11.44 -11.78 -11.36
CA LEU A 260 11.40 -12.53 -12.63
C LEU A 260 12.02 -11.68 -13.73
N ILE A 261 13.33 -11.84 -13.99
CA ILE A 261 14.07 -11.47 -15.23
C ILE A 261 13.47 -10.25 -15.98
N MET A 262 13.26 -9.15 -15.26
CA MET A 262 12.90 -7.81 -15.73
C MET A 262 13.11 -6.89 -14.54
N SER A 263 14.28 -6.26 -14.46
CA SER A 263 14.40 -5.02 -13.69
C SER A 263 13.49 -3.99 -14.35
N TYR A 264 12.70 -3.26 -13.57
CA TYR A 264 11.96 -2.10 -14.06
C TYR A 264 12.69 -0.84 -13.59
N ASP A 265 13.71 -0.42 -14.34
CA ASP A 265 14.58 0.70 -13.99
C ASP A 265 14.37 1.96 -14.85
N GLU A 266 13.41 1.94 -15.79
CA GLU A 266 13.12 3.05 -16.70
C GLU A 266 11.64 3.47 -16.70
N VAL A 267 11.37 4.77 -16.72
CA VAL A 267 9.98 5.29 -16.84
C VAL A 267 9.34 4.90 -18.18
N ASP A 268 10.18 4.67 -19.20
CA ASP A 268 9.81 4.31 -20.57
C ASP A 268 9.67 2.79 -20.81
N ASP A 269 9.88 1.94 -19.79
CA ASP A 269 9.79 0.49 -19.92
C ASP A 269 8.33 0.04 -20.18
N GLN A 270 7.88 0.13 -21.42
CA GLN A 270 6.58 -0.39 -21.86
C GLN A 270 6.55 -1.92 -21.93
N VAL A 271 7.35 -2.64 -21.12
CA VAL A 271 7.56 -4.07 -21.31
C VAL A 271 6.22 -4.77 -21.44
N ALA A 272 6.06 -5.47 -22.57
CA ALA A 272 4.81 -6.04 -23.09
C ALA A 272 4.16 -7.12 -22.20
N GLY A 273 4.63 -7.29 -20.96
CA GLY A 273 4.10 -8.24 -20.00
C GLY A 273 3.00 -7.61 -19.16
N ILE A 274 1.75 -7.71 -19.59
CA ILE A 274 0.64 -7.64 -18.63
C ILE A 274 0.94 -8.56 -17.44
N THR A 275 0.69 -8.09 -16.21
CA THR A 275 0.81 -8.95 -15.03
C THR A 275 -0.03 -10.20 -15.24
N VAL A 276 0.59 -11.37 -15.19
CA VAL A 276 -0.14 -12.63 -15.32
C VAL A 276 -1.07 -12.82 -14.11
N TRP A 277 -2.27 -13.37 -14.33
CA TRP A 277 -3.32 -13.42 -13.31
C TRP A 277 -2.90 -14.17 -12.04
N ASP A 278 -2.07 -15.21 -12.16
CA ASP A 278 -1.55 -15.96 -11.01
C ASP A 278 -0.69 -15.08 -10.10
N LYS A 279 0.05 -14.12 -10.67
CA LYS A 279 0.89 -13.19 -9.93
C LYS A 279 0.06 -12.12 -9.24
N LEU A 280 -0.91 -11.54 -9.97
CA LEU A 280 -1.87 -10.61 -9.37
C LEU A 280 -2.58 -11.27 -8.18
N THR A 281 -3.09 -12.49 -8.37
CA THR A 281 -3.77 -13.24 -7.31
C THR A 281 -2.88 -13.47 -6.10
N LYS A 282 -1.61 -13.84 -6.30
CA LYS A 282 -0.63 -14.03 -5.22
C LYS A 282 -0.37 -12.75 -4.44
N TRP A 283 -0.35 -11.57 -5.08
CA TRP A 283 -0.21 -10.30 -4.36
C TRP A 283 -1.37 -10.07 -3.40
N PHE A 284 -2.59 -10.24 -3.89
CA PHE A 284 -3.80 -10.10 -3.07
C PHE A 284 -3.79 -11.10 -1.89
N GLU A 285 -3.55 -12.38 -2.16
CA GLU A 285 -3.53 -13.43 -1.12
C GLU A 285 -2.44 -13.16 -0.06
N LYS A 286 -1.22 -12.80 -0.48
CA LYS A 286 -0.13 -12.44 0.44
C LYS A 286 -0.45 -11.20 1.28
N ALA A 287 -1.12 -10.20 0.68
CA ALA A 287 -1.57 -9.01 1.41
C ALA A 287 -2.71 -9.29 2.40
N GLY A 288 -3.30 -10.50 2.38
CA GLY A 288 -4.36 -10.93 3.29
C GLY A 288 -5.76 -10.95 2.69
N TYR A 289 -5.92 -10.68 1.39
CA TYR A 289 -7.21 -10.85 0.72
C TYR A 289 -7.57 -12.33 0.59
N VAL A 290 -8.86 -12.64 0.71
CA VAL A 290 -9.37 -14.01 0.52
C VAL A 290 -10.00 -14.11 -0.86
N LYS A 291 -9.36 -14.85 -1.77
CA LYS A 291 -9.95 -15.19 -3.07
C LYS A 291 -11.17 -16.09 -2.86
N VAL A 292 -12.29 -15.71 -3.46
CA VAL A 292 -13.55 -16.47 -3.40
C VAL A 292 -14.00 -16.98 -4.76
N PHE A 293 -13.48 -16.40 -5.84
CA PHE A 293 -13.81 -16.81 -7.20
C PHE A 293 -12.69 -16.45 -8.17
N SER A 294 -12.54 -17.25 -9.23
CA SER A 294 -11.71 -16.93 -10.39
C SER A 294 -12.23 -17.68 -11.61
N ASN A 295 -12.41 -16.96 -12.71
CA ASN A 295 -12.61 -17.55 -14.04
C ASN A 295 -11.68 -16.93 -15.09
N VAL A 296 -10.60 -16.29 -14.65
CA VAL A 296 -9.61 -15.70 -15.58
C VAL A 296 -9.00 -16.80 -16.44
N GLY A 297 -8.95 -16.58 -17.75
CA GLY A 297 -8.43 -17.58 -18.68
C GLY A 297 -7.93 -17.03 -20.00
N LEU A 298 -7.78 -17.95 -20.96
CA LEU A 298 -7.48 -17.63 -22.35
C LEU A 298 -8.75 -17.31 -23.15
N LEU A 299 -9.88 -17.86 -22.74
CA LEU A 299 -11.17 -17.68 -23.40
C LEU A 299 -11.86 -16.41 -22.91
N ARG A 300 -12.72 -15.87 -23.75
CA ARG A 300 -13.59 -14.74 -23.42
C ARG A 300 -14.74 -15.21 -22.54
N SER A 301 -15.23 -14.31 -21.70
CA SER A 301 -16.39 -14.55 -20.87
C SER A 301 -17.67 -14.72 -21.70
N ASN A 302 -18.58 -15.54 -21.20
CA ASN A 302 -19.98 -15.57 -21.64
C ASN A 302 -20.87 -14.76 -20.67
N VAL A 303 -22.17 -14.67 -20.94
CA VAL A 303 -23.10 -13.90 -20.09
C VAL A 303 -23.17 -14.46 -18.67
N LYS A 304 -23.11 -15.79 -18.51
CA LYS A 304 -23.11 -16.45 -17.20
C LYS A 304 -21.86 -16.12 -16.39
N ASP A 305 -20.69 -16.08 -17.04
CA ASP A 305 -19.44 -15.65 -16.42
C ASP A 305 -19.55 -14.21 -15.88
N LEU A 306 -20.12 -13.30 -16.67
CA LEU A 306 -20.33 -11.92 -16.25
C LEU A 306 -21.35 -11.83 -15.11
N ALA A 307 -22.43 -12.61 -15.16
CA ALA A 307 -23.42 -12.67 -14.09
C ALA A 307 -22.82 -13.14 -12.75
N HIS A 308 -21.93 -14.14 -12.76
CA HIS A 308 -21.22 -14.60 -11.57
C HIS A 308 -20.28 -13.51 -11.01
N LEU A 309 -19.52 -12.83 -11.88
CA LEU A 309 -18.70 -11.68 -11.47
C LEU A 309 -19.58 -10.57 -10.86
N ASN A 310 -20.75 -10.33 -11.43
CA ASN A 310 -21.71 -9.34 -10.95
C ASN A 310 -22.28 -9.69 -9.58
N GLU A 311 -22.56 -10.97 -9.31
CA GLU A 311 -22.98 -11.46 -7.99
C GLU A 311 -21.91 -11.18 -6.93
N HIS A 312 -20.63 -11.43 -7.24
CA HIS A 312 -19.54 -11.11 -6.33
C HIS A 312 -19.41 -9.60 -6.08
N ALA A 313 -19.52 -8.77 -7.13
CA ALA A 313 -19.50 -7.32 -6.98
C ALA A 313 -20.67 -6.82 -6.11
N ARG A 314 -21.88 -7.35 -6.31
CA ARG A 314 -23.06 -7.05 -5.49
C ARG A 314 -22.86 -7.40 -4.02
N ASN A 315 -22.16 -8.50 -3.74
CA ASN A 315 -21.80 -8.94 -2.40
C ASN A 315 -20.59 -8.19 -1.81
N GLY A 316 -20.17 -7.09 -2.44
CA GLY A 316 -19.10 -6.22 -1.97
C GLY A 316 -17.68 -6.76 -2.20
N CYS A 317 -17.51 -7.82 -3.00
CA CYS A 317 -16.17 -8.33 -3.32
C CYS A 317 -15.42 -7.38 -4.27
N LYS A 318 -14.09 -7.37 -4.18
CA LYS A 318 -13.22 -6.74 -5.19
C LYS A 318 -13.14 -7.63 -6.41
N VAL A 319 -13.79 -7.21 -7.48
CA VAL A 319 -13.77 -7.91 -8.77
C VAL A 319 -12.73 -7.27 -9.66
N VAL A 320 -11.64 -8.00 -9.90
CA VAL A 320 -10.50 -7.57 -10.71
C VAL A 320 -10.51 -8.36 -12.01
N CYS A 321 -10.72 -7.67 -13.14
CA CYS A 321 -10.99 -8.29 -14.43
C CYS A 321 -9.86 -8.07 -15.42
N LEU A 322 -9.55 -9.14 -16.17
CA LEU A 322 -8.62 -9.10 -17.28
C LEU A 322 -9.40 -8.83 -18.56
N ILE A 323 -9.06 -7.75 -19.26
CA ILE A 323 -9.83 -7.27 -20.40
C ILE A 323 -8.95 -6.99 -21.61
N SER A 324 -9.62 -6.68 -22.72
CA SER A 324 -9.03 -5.93 -23.80
C SER A 324 -9.29 -4.43 -23.64
N ALA A 325 -8.22 -3.65 -23.48
CA ALA A 325 -8.27 -2.20 -23.26
C ALA A 325 -9.06 -1.46 -24.35
N GLY A 326 -9.17 -2.03 -25.56
CA GLY A 326 -9.95 -1.48 -26.67
C GLY A 326 -11.43 -1.26 -26.37
N MET A 327 -11.99 -1.86 -25.31
CA MET A 327 -13.35 -1.57 -24.85
C MET A 327 -13.48 -0.24 -24.10
N LEU A 328 -12.37 0.31 -23.60
CA LEU A 328 -12.36 1.52 -22.78
C LEU A 328 -12.27 2.77 -23.66
N SER A 329 -13.02 3.80 -23.30
CA SER A 329 -13.01 5.10 -23.99
C SER A 329 -11.62 5.76 -23.96
N GLY A 330 -10.91 5.64 -22.84
CA GLY A 330 -9.55 6.16 -22.65
C GLY A 330 -8.49 5.53 -23.55
N PHE A 331 -8.76 4.37 -24.16
CA PHE A 331 -7.85 3.74 -25.13
C PHE A 331 -7.91 4.41 -26.52
N GLY A 332 -8.88 5.31 -26.73
CA GLY A 332 -9.14 5.95 -28.02
C GLY A 332 -10.05 5.12 -28.93
N PRO A 333 -10.19 5.54 -30.20
CA PRO A 333 -11.19 4.96 -31.11
C PRO A 333 -10.86 3.52 -31.51
N LYS A 334 -9.57 3.14 -31.49
CA LYS A 334 -9.11 1.81 -31.88
C LYS A 334 -9.70 0.74 -30.96
N GLU A 335 -10.35 -0.26 -31.55
CA GLU A 335 -10.77 -1.46 -30.84
C GLU A 335 -9.66 -2.50 -30.94
N THR A 336 -9.51 -3.28 -29.87
CA THR A 336 -8.60 -4.42 -29.83
C THR A 336 -9.35 -5.55 -29.16
N LEU A 337 -8.95 -6.77 -29.49
CA LEU A 337 -9.48 -7.98 -28.87
C LEU A 337 -8.37 -8.76 -28.14
N SER A 338 -7.23 -8.10 -27.92
CA SER A 338 -6.06 -8.66 -27.24
C SER A 338 -6.21 -8.50 -25.73
N LYS A 339 -5.80 -9.54 -25.00
CA LYS A 339 -5.78 -9.56 -23.54
C LYS A 339 -4.60 -8.75 -23.01
N ASN A 340 -4.84 -7.52 -22.60
CA ASN A 340 -3.75 -6.56 -22.37
C ASN A 340 -3.98 -5.57 -21.22
N HIS A 341 -5.08 -5.64 -20.47
CA HIS A 341 -5.30 -4.68 -19.39
C HIS A 341 -6.09 -5.22 -18.20
N TRP A 342 -5.76 -4.75 -17.00
CA TRP A 342 -6.48 -5.05 -15.76
C TRP A 342 -7.36 -3.86 -15.35
N ILE A 343 -8.59 -4.15 -14.93
CA ILE A 343 -9.51 -3.18 -14.35
C ILE A 343 -10.06 -3.70 -13.02
N VAL A 344 -10.61 -2.81 -12.20
CA VAL A 344 -11.39 -3.19 -11.01
C VAL A 344 -12.80 -2.66 -11.16
N TRP A 345 -13.80 -3.49 -10.91
CA TRP A 345 -15.20 -3.03 -10.93
C TRP A 345 -15.48 -2.16 -9.71
N ASP A 346 -16.14 -1.03 -9.92
CA ASP A 346 -16.61 -0.11 -8.88
C ASP A 346 -18.14 -0.08 -8.87
N GLY A 347 -18.71 -1.25 -8.60
CA GLY A 347 -20.15 -1.51 -8.67
C GLY A 347 -20.48 -2.70 -9.55
N THR A 348 -21.77 -2.84 -9.86
CA THR A 348 -22.31 -3.91 -10.70
C THR A 348 -22.41 -3.48 -12.16
N LEU A 349 -22.29 -4.44 -13.07
CA LEU A 349 -22.63 -4.30 -14.48
C LEU A 349 -24.15 -4.22 -14.61
N LYS A 350 -24.66 -3.15 -15.22
CA LYS A 350 -26.09 -2.85 -15.32
C LYS A 350 -26.51 -2.61 -16.76
N ASN A 351 -27.79 -2.85 -17.05
CA ASN A 351 -28.40 -2.46 -18.31
C ASN A 351 -28.89 -0.99 -18.29
N ASP A 352 -29.39 -0.49 -19.43
CA ASP A 352 -29.95 0.87 -19.56
C ASP A 352 -31.12 1.19 -18.60
N LYS A 353 -31.76 0.17 -18.00
CA LYS A 353 -32.82 0.34 -17.00
C LYS A 353 -32.27 0.43 -15.57
N GLY A 354 -30.95 0.34 -15.40
CA GLY A 354 -30.28 0.29 -14.11
C GLY A 354 -30.41 -1.05 -13.39
N GLU A 355 -30.85 -2.10 -14.08
CA GLU A 355 -30.98 -3.45 -13.55
C GLU A 355 -29.66 -4.21 -13.69
N ASP A 356 -29.28 -4.98 -12.68
CA ASP A 356 -28.06 -5.79 -12.73
C ASP A 356 -28.16 -6.85 -13.83
N VAL A 357 -27.07 -7.03 -14.58
CA VAL A 357 -26.92 -8.13 -15.52
C VAL A 357 -26.95 -9.48 -14.79
N THR A 358 -27.75 -10.41 -15.31
CA THR A 358 -27.90 -11.79 -14.84
C THR A 358 -27.63 -12.78 -15.98
N GLU A 359 -27.65 -14.09 -15.70
CA GLU A 359 -27.47 -15.10 -16.74
C GLU A 359 -28.59 -15.12 -17.79
N PHE A 360 -29.74 -14.49 -17.50
CA PHE A 360 -30.89 -14.37 -18.39
C PHE A 360 -30.97 -13.04 -19.14
N SER A 361 -30.01 -12.13 -18.91
CA SER A 361 -29.98 -10.82 -19.59
C SER A 361 -29.78 -10.98 -21.10
N ASN A 362 -30.43 -10.12 -21.87
CA ASN A 362 -30.35 -10.16 -23.32
C ASN A 362 -28.97 -9.63 -23.78
N PRO A 363 -28.20 -10.38 -24.58
CA PRO A 363 -26.91 -9.91 -25.09
C PRO A 363 -26.95 -8.59 -25.85
N SER A 364 -28.11 -8.21 -26.41
CA SER A 364 -28.31 -6.94 -27.13
C SER A 364 -28.68 -5.76 -26.22
N ASP A 365 -28.80 -5.98 -24.91
CA ASP A 365 -29.01 -4.87 -23.98
C ASP A 365 -27.72 -4.07 -23.89
N ASN A 366 -27.82 -2.75 -24.07
CA ASN A 366 -26.75 -1.83 -23.73
C ASN A 366 -26.46 -1.92 -22.23
N VAL A 367 -25.18 -1.81 -21.90
CA VAL A 367 -24.71 -1.96 -20.53
C VAL A 367 -23.70 -0.88 -20.14
N GLU A 368 -23.70 -0.59 -18.84
CA GLU A 368 -22.76 0.30 -18.19
C GLU A 368 -22.11 -0.36 -16.98
N LEU A 369 -20.87 0.04 -16.73
CA LEU A 369 -20.11 -0.40 -15.57
C LEU A 369 -19.24 0.76 -15.10
N ASN A 370 -19.42 1.14 -13.84
CA ASN A 370 -18.42 1.93 -13.14
C ASN A 370 -17.21 1.04 -12.85
N LEU A 371 -16.03 1.49 -13.27
CA LEU A 371 -14.78 0.77 -13.10
C LEU A 371 -13.62 1.71 -12.83
N PHE A 372 -12.60 1.17 -12.15
CA PHE A 372 -11.29 1.76 -12.00
C PHE A 372 -10.35 1.30 -13.12
N SER A 373 -9.73 2.28 -13.77
CA SER A 373 -8.65 2.11 -14.76
C SER A 373 -7.92 3.45 -14.95
N TRP A 374 -6.60 3.42 -15.17
CA TRP A 374 -5.77 4.61 -15.44
C TRP A 374 -5.99 5.78 -14.46
N GLY A 375 -6.08 5.48 -13.16
CA GLY A 375 -6.27 6.52 -12.13
C GLY A 375 -7.67 7.14 -12.07
N ILE A 376 -8.62 6.65 -12.88
CA ILE A 376 -9.98 7.16 -12.98
C ILE A 376 -10.97 6.09 -12.51
N VAL A 377 -12.01 6.52 -11.80
CA VAL A 377 -13.16 5.71 -11.43
C VAL A 377 -14.40 6.30 -12.10
N GLY A 378 -15.17 5.46 -12.80
CA GLY A 378 -16.42 5.87 -13.44
C GLY A 378 -16.79 5.00 -14.63
N GLN A 379 -17.77 5.46 -15.41
CA GLN A 379 -18.18 4.78 -16.64
C GLN A 379 -17.11 4.99 -17.73
N GLN A 380 -16.36 3.94 -18.01
CA GLN A 380 -15.25 3.99 -18.97
C GLN A 380 -15.46 3.08 -20.18
N ILE A 381 -16.51 2.25 -20.20
CA ILE A 381 -16.88 1.49 -21.40
C ILE A 381 -17.25 2.49 -22.49
N LYS A 382 -16.85 2.21 -23.74
CA LYS A 382 -17.28 3.01 -24.90
C LYS A 382 -18.82 3.12 -24.93
N ILE A 383 -19.31 4.26 -25.40
CA ILE A 383 -20.75 4.60 -25.40
C ILE A 383 -21.53 3.64 -26.32
N ASN A 384 -22.78 3.33 -25.96
CA ASN A 384 -23.72 2.49 -26.73
C ASN A 384 -23.15 1.09 -27.05
N LYS A 385 -22.56 0.44 -26.05
CA LYS A 385 -22.06 -0.92 -26.16
C LYS A 385 -22.96 -1.89 -25.43
N ASP A 386 -23.27 -2.99 -26.10
CA ASP A 386 -24.14 -4.03 -25.58
C ASP A 386 -23.36 -5.07 -24.75
N LEU A 387 -24.12 -5.91 -24.05
CA LEU A 387 -23.58 -7.00 -23.26
C LEU A 387 -22.76 -7.98 -24.09
N ASP A 388 -23.14 -8.21 -25.36
CA ASP A 388 -22.40 -9.02 -26.31
C ASP A 388 -21.02 -8.45 -26.65
N TYR A 389 -20.91 -7.13 -26.78
CA TYR A 389 -19.65 -6.43 -26.93
C TYR A 389 -18.80 -6.58 -25.67
N VAL A 390 -19.36 -6.30 -24.49
CA VAL A 390 -18.61 -6.34 -23.22
C VAL A 390 -18.05 -7.74 -22.95
N ARG A 391 -18.87 -8.79 -23.09
CA ARG A 391 -18.41 -10.17 -22.85
C ARG A 391 -17.26 -10.58 -23.79
N LYS A 392 -17.24 -10.05 -25.03
CA LYS A 392 -16.16 -10.34 -25.99
C LYS A 392 -14.83 -9.66 -25.64
N HIS A 393 -14.84 -8.68 -24.74
CA HIS A 393 -13.64 -7.97 -24.31
C HIS A 393 -13.16 -8.37 -22.91
N ILE A 394 -13.93 -9.18 -22.17
CA ILE A 394 -13.55 -9.67 -20.84
C ILE A 394 -13.03 -11.12 -20.95
N PHE A 395 -11.91 -11.41 -20.30
CA PHE A 395 -11.23 -12.72 -20.26
C PHE A 395 -11.35 -13.38 -18.88
N GLY A 396 -12.43 -13.09 -18.17
CA GLY A 396 -12.67 -13.44 -16.79
C GLY A 396 -12.12 -12.44 -15.76
N GLY A 397 -12.37 -12.73 -14.50
CA GLY A 397 -11.94 -11.96 -13.36
C GLY A 397 -11.68 -12.82 -12.13
N VAL A 398 -11.06 -12.20 -11.13
CA VAL A 398 -10.84 -12.77 -9.80
C VAL A 398 -11.64 -11.93 -8.82
N ALA A 399 -12.37 -12.58 -7.92
CA ALA A 399 -13.09 -11.90 -6.85
C ALA A 399 -12.45 -12.19 -5.49
N PHE A 400 -12.23 -11.13 -4.73
CA PHE A 400 -11.69 -11.20 -3.37
C PHE A 400 -12.67 -10.61 -2.37
N LYS A 401 -12.78 -11.20 -1.18
CA LYS A 401 -13.41 -10.50 -0.05
C LYS A 401 -12.62 -9.22 0.24
N PRO A 402 -13.28 -8.11 0.63
CA PRO A 402 -12.58 -6.90 1.04
C PRO A 402 -11.54 -7.17 2.13
N LEU A 403 -10.43 -6.46 2.07
CA LEU A 403 -9.42 -6.55 3.12
C LEU A 403 -9.99 -5.97 4.41
N LYS A 404 -9.85 -6.70 5.51
CA LYS A 404 -10.33 -6.29 6.84
C LYS A 404 -9.34 -5.42 7.57
#